data_AF-A0A920BIZ7-F1
#
_entry.id   AF-A0A920BIZ7-F1
#
_cell.length_a   1.000
_cell.length_b   1.000
_cell.length_c   1.000
_cell.angle_alpha   90.00
_cell.angle_beta   90.00
_cell.angle_gamma   90.00
#
_symmetry.space_group_name_H-M   'P 1'
#
loop_
_entity.id
_entity.type
_entity.pdbx_description
1 polymer ?
#
loop_
_entity_poly.entity_id
_entity_poly.type
_entity_poly.pdbx_seq_one_letter_code
_entity_poly.pdbx_strand_id
1 'polypeptide(L)'
;MPDGQALSKAYEIAEMIAENGPLAIEAILKTLHETSGMTEKEALVFEYDYGWAVLRVKMRRKDQKLFHKSVNRISNVNSSKFFID
;
A
#
# COMPACT_ATOMS: atom_id res chain seq x y z
N MET A 1 -18.96 21.47 -5.39
CA MET A 1 -19.08 21.50 -6.86
C MET A 1 -20.46 22.08 -7.21
N PRO A 2 -20.65 22.71 -8.37
CA PRO A 2 -21.97 23.18 -8.79
C PRO A 2 -22.97 22.03 -8.95
N ASP A 3 -24.26 22.35 -8.82
CA ASP A 3 -25.34 21.39 -9.00
C ASP A 3 -25.31 20.78 -10.40
N GLY A 4 -25.63 19.48 -10.48
CA GLY A 4 -25.60 18.71 -11.72
C GLY A 4 -24.21 18.19 -12.15
N GLN A 5 -23.12 18.60 -11.48
CA GLN A 5 -21.76 18.18 -11.87
C GLN A 5 -21.22 16.96 -11.11
N ALA A 6 -21.93 16.49 -10.09
CA ALA A 6 -21.46 15.41 -9.20
C ALA A 6 -21.12 14.11 -9.94
N LEU A 7 -21.97 13.68 -10.88
CA LEU A 7 -21.75 12.45 -11.65
C LEU A 7 -20.52 12.56 -12.56
N SER A 8 -20.40 13.68 -13.28
CA SER A 8 -19.25 13.94 -14.16
C SER A 8 -17.94 13.89 -13.38
N LYS A 9 -17.91 14.51 -12.19
CA LYS A 9 -16.72 14.48 -11.34
C LYS A 9 -16.42 13.10 -10.76
N ALA A 10 -17.45 12.32 -10.44
CA ALA A 10 -17.27 10.95 -9.97
C ALA A 10 -16.59 10.09 -11.05
N TYR A 11 -16.97 10.25 -12.32
CA TYR A 11 -16.30 9.55 -13.43
C TYR A 11 -14.86 10.01 -13.61
N GLU A 12 -14.58 11.32 -13.56
CA GLU A 12 -13.21 11.85 -13.65
C GLU A 12 -12.31 11.23 -12.56
N ILE A 13 -12.80 11.16 -11.32
CA ILE A 13 -12.05 10.55 -10.22
C ILE A 13 -11.91 9.04 -10.42
N ALA A 14 -12.95 8.36 -10.90
CA ALA A 14 -12.91 6.92 -11.15
C ALA A 14 -11.87 6.57 -12.23
N GLU A 15 -11.74 7.38 -13.27
CA GLU A 15 -10.69 7.24 -14.29
C GLU A 15 -9.30 7.40 -13.69
N MET A 16 -9.07 8.46 -12.89
CA MET A 16 -7.81 8.65 -12.18
C MET A 16 -7.45 7.47 -11.27
N ILE A 17 -8.43 6.89 -10.59
CA ILE A 17 -8.21 5.70 -9.76
C ILE A 17 -7.85 4.50 -10.65
N ALA A 18 -8.59 4.27 -11.74
CA ALA A 18 -8.41 3.13 -12.64
C ALA A 18 -7.04 3.11 -13.35
N GLU A 19 -6.36 4.25 -13.46
CA GLU A 19 -4.98 4.32 -13.97
C GLU A 19 -3.94 3.68 -13.03
N ASN A 20 -4.29 3.46 -11.76
CA ASN A 20 -3.40 2.84 -10.79
C ASN A 20 -3.50 1.30 -10.78
N GLY A 21 -2.48 0.64 -10.24
CA GLY A 21 -2.48 -0.81 -10.11
C GLY A 21 -3.57 -1.28 -9.13
N PRO A 22 -4.43 -2.26 -9.49
CA PRO A 22 -5.56 -2.68 -8.65
C PRO A 22 -5.11 -3.21 -7.28
N LEU A 23 -3.98 -3.91 -7.23
CA LEU A 23 -3.39 -4.40 -5.97
C LEU A 23 -2.89 -3.25 -5.07
N ALA A 24 -2.40 -2.15 -5.66
CA ALA A 24 -1.95 -0.99 -4.89
C ALA A 24 -3.14 -0.26 -4.25
N ILE A 25 -4.24 -0.10 -5.00
CA ILE A 25 -5.47 0.48 -4.48
C ILE A 25 -6.03 -0.38 -3.34
N GLU A 26 -6.10 -1.70 -3.54
CA GLU A 26 -6.58 -2.64 -2.52
C GLU A 26 -5.71 -2.57 -1.25
N ALA A 27 -4.39 -2.56 -1.39
CA ALA A 27 -3.46 -2.44 -0.27
C ALA A 27 -3.69 -1.17 0.55
N ILE A 28 -3.80 -0.01 -0.11
CA ILE A 28 -4.03 1.28 0.56
C ILE A 28 -5.38 1.28 1.28
N LEU A 29 -6.44 0.79 0.63
CA LEU A 29 -7.77 0.73 1.23
C LEU A 29 -7.84 -0.23 2.42
N LYS A 30 -7.15 -1.38 2.38
CA LYS A 30 -7.06 -2.29 3.52
C LYS A 30 -6.32 -1.66 4.68
N THR A 31 -5.14 -1.08 4.44
CA THR A 31 -4.42 -0.34 5.49
C THR A 31 -5.32 0.71 6.13
N LEU A 32 -5.96 1.57 5.33
CA LEU A 32 -6.80 2.65 5.84
C LEU A 32 -7.91 2.16 6.77
N HIS A 33 -8.58 1.06 6.43
CA HIS A 33 -9.69 0.53 7.22
C HIS A 33 -9.21 -0.30 8.43
N GLU A 34 -8.13 -1.06 8.27
CA GLU A 34 -7.70 -2.06 9.25
C GLU A 34 -6.75 -1.49 10.31
N THR A 35 -6.14 -0.31 10.10
CA THR A 35 -5.22 0.31 11.08
C THR A 35 -5.85 1.42 11.91
N SER A 36 -7.18 1.54 11.92
CA SER A 36 -7.86 2.57 12.72
C SER A 36 -7.60 2.39 14.22
N GLY A 37 -7.14 3.44 14.89
CA GLY A 37 -6.79 3.42 16.32
C GLY A 37 -5.40 2.86 16.64
N MET A 38 -4.65 2.39 15.64
CA MET A 38 -3.24 2.03 15.80
C MET A 38 -2.36 3.29 15.89
N THR A 39 -1.22 3.19 16.58
CA THR A 39 -0.15 4.17 16.41
C THR A 39 0.49 4.03 15.03
N GLU A 40 1.13 5.09 14.53
CA GLU A 40 1.85 5.06 13.24
C GLU A 40 2.82 3.87 13.15
N LYS A 41 3.54 3.58 14.24
CA LYS A 41 4.48 2.46 14.29
C LYS A 41 3.79 1.12 14.10
N GLU A 42 2.67 0.89 14.79
CA GLU A 42 1.90 -0.35 14.68
C GLU A 42 1.29 -0.50 13.28
N ALA A 43 0.73 0.58 12.73
CA ALA A 43 0.19 0.63 11.39
C ALA A 43 1.26 0.34 10.33
N LEU A 44 2.47 0.90 10.49
CA LEU A 44 3.61 0.67 9.59
C LEU A 44 4.08 -0.79 9.60
N VAL A 45 4.03 -1.46 10.76
CA VAL A 45 4.31 -2.90 10.84
C VAL A 45 3.21 -3.71 10.16
N PHE A 46 1.95 -3.33 10.35
CA PHE A 46 0.79 -4.01 9.81
C PHE A 46 0.70 -3.91 8.27
N GLU A 47 0.90 -2.72 7.70
CA GLU A 47 0.78 -2.49 6.26
C GLU A 47 1.90 -3.12 5.42
N TYR A 48 3.00 -3.54 6.08
CA TYR A 48 4.18 -4.09 5.43
C TYR A 48 3.85 -5.25 4.49
N ASP A 49 2.95 -6.13 4.91
CA ASP A 49 2.56 -7.32 4.14
C ASP A 49 1.79 -6.94 2.87
N TYR A 50 0.93 -5.94 2.95
CA TYR A 50 0.22 -5.40 1.80
C TYR A 50 1.17 -4.70 0.83
N GLY A 51 2.06 -3.83 1.35
CA GLY A 51 3.08 -3.17 0.55
C GLY A 51 3.97 -4.17 -0.18
N TRP A 52 4.36 -5.27 0.49
CA TRP A 52 5.13 -6.33 -0.14
C TRP A 52 4.40 -7.06 -1.25
N ALA A 53 3.12 -7.36 -1.06
CA ALA A 53 2.31 -8.01 -2.09
C ALA A 53 2.28 -7.19 -3.38
N VAL A 54 2.18 -5.86 -3.28
CA VAL A 54 2.22 -4.94 -4.42
C VAL A 54 3.58 -4.96 -5.12
N LEU A 55 4.68 -4.88 -4.37
CA LEU A 55 6.03 -4.81 -4.94
C LEU A 55 6.46 -6.10 -5.63
N ARG A 56 5.93 -7.27 -5.22
CA ARG A 56 6.26 -8.55 -5.88
C ARG A 56 5.79 -8.64 -7.33
N VAL A 57 4.78 -7.87 -7.73
CA VAL A 57 4.14 -7.98 -9.06
C VAL A 57 5.07 -7.55 -10.20
N LYS A 58 5.82 -6.46 -10.01
CA LYS A 58 6.59 -5.84 -11.11
C LYS A 58 7.88 -5.14 -10.67
N MET A 59 8.16 -5.05 -9.37
CA MET A 59 9.40 -4.42 -8.90
C MET A 59 10.60 -5.28 -9.24
N ARG A 60 11.72 -4.66 -9.64
CA ARG A 60 12.96 -5.39 -9.88
C ARG A 60 13.50 -5.95 -8.57
N ARG A 61 14.06 -7.16 -8.60
CA ARG A 61 14.65 -7.83 -7.42
C ARG A 61 15.67 -6.99 -6.65
N LYS A 62 16.48 -6.16 -7.33
CA LYS A 62 17.46 -5.28 -6.65
C LYS A 62 16.76 -4.20 -5.84
N ASP A 63 15.70 -3.63 -6.37
CA ASP A 63 14.94 -2.55 -5.74
C ASP A 63 14.09 -3.11 -4.59
N GLN A 64 13.59 -4.34 -4.72
CA GLN A 64 12.94 -5.09 -3.63
C GLN A 64 13.90 -5.24 -2.43
N LYS A 65 15.14 -5.69 -2.65
CA LYS A 65 16.14 -5.84 -1.57
C LYS A 65 16.45 -4.51 -0.87
N LEU A 66 16.47 -3.41 -1.61
CA LEU A 66 16.72 -2.08 -1.04
C LEU A 66 15.54 -1.62 -0.19
N PHE A 67 14.31 -1.81 -0.69
CA PHE A 67 13.08 -1.53 0.05
C PHE A 67 13.02 -2.31 1.37
N HIS A 68 13.29 -3.61 1.32
CA HIS A 68 13.38 -4.48 2.50
C HIS A 68 14.33 -3.93 3.56
N LYS A 69 15.56 -3.58 3.15
CA LYS A 69 16.61 -3.05 4.04
C LYS A 69 16.22 -1.70 4.65
N SER A 70 15.49 -0.89 3.91
CA SER A 70 14.97 0.40 4.39
C SER A 70 13.94 0.19 5.49
N VAL A 71 12.95 -0.68 5.27
CA VAL A 71 11.88 -0.92 6.25
C VAL A 71 12.42 -1.52 7.55
N ASN A 72 13.29 -2.54 7.48
CA ASN A 72 13.88 -3.15 8.68
C ASN A 72 14.65 -2.15 9.56
N ARG A 73 15.18 -1.07 8.97
CA ARG A 73 15.90 -0.03 9.71
C ARG A 73 14.94 0.89 10.48
N ILE A 74 13.76 1.15 9.94
CA ILE A 74 12.80 2.13 10.48
C ILE A 74 11.96 1.50 11.59
N SER A 75 11.53 0.25 11.40
CA SER A 75 10.50 -0.35 12.25
C SER A 75 11.03 -1.35 13.29
N ASN A 76 12.33 -1.72 13.25
CA ASN A 76 12.88 -2.84 14.03
C ASN A 76 12.06 -4.14 13.87
N VAL A 77 11.36 -4.28 12.74
CA VAL A 77 10.58 -5.47 12.41
C VAL A 77 11.54 -6.59 12.05
N ASN A 78 11.52 -7.68 12.82
CA ASN A 78 12.26 -8.89 12.51
C ASN A 78 11.54 -9.64 11.38
N SER A 79 11.83 -9.23 10.14
CA SER A 79 11.20 -9.76 8.93
C SER A 79 11.70 -11.15 8.52
N SER A 80 12.47 -11.83 9.36
CA SER A 80 12.90 -13.22 9.17
C SER A 80 11.73 -14.22 9.06
N LYS A 81 10.52 -13.85 9.51
CA LYS A 81 9.29 -14.64 9.31
C LYS A 81 8.72 -14.56 7.89
N PHE A 82 9.24 -13.68 7.03
CA PHE A 82 8.82 -13.51 5.64
C PHE A 82 9.73 -14.19 4.61
N PHE A 83 10.74 -14.92 5.08
CA PHE A 83 11.56 -15.82 4.27
C PHE A 83 11.20 -17.27 4.59
N ILE A 84 10.06 -17.75 4.10
CA ILE A 84 9.87 -19.18 3.82
C ILE A 84 9.16 -19.28 2.46
N ASP A 85 9.86 -19.93 1.53
CA ASP A 85 9.62 -20.31 0.13
C ASP A 85 9.48 -19.21 -0.94
#